data_AF-A0A951LNT8-F1
#
_entry.id   AF-A0A951LNT8-F1
#
_cell.length_a   1.000
_cell.length_b   1.000
_cell.length_c   1.000
_cell.angle_alpha   90.00
_cell.angle_beta   90.00
_cell.angle_gamma   90.00
#
_symmetry.space_group_name_H-M   'P 1'
#
loop_
_entity.id
_entity.type
_entity.pdbx_description
1 polymer ?
#
loop_
_entity_poly.entity_id
_entity_poly.type
_entity_poly.pdbx_seq_one_letter_code
_entity_poly.pdbx_strand_id
1 'polypeptide(L)' 'GGHGYATVRVSPTELMTEFVCIPRPLERNESPDGGPLVYRVRHTVPLWRAGEPPRMVQQVVEGTPPFAL' A
#
# COMPACT_ATOMS: atom_id res chain seq x y z
N GLY A 1 13.22 -1.22 -6.18
CA GLY A 1 12.07 -0.40 -5.76
C GLY A 1 10.80 -0.94 -6.37
N GLY A 2 9.65 -0.80 -5.70
CA GLY A 2 8.35 -1.21 -6.25
C GLY A 2 7.81 -0.17 -7.24
N HIS A 3 7.25 -0.62 -8.36
CA HIS A 3 6.44 0.22 -9.24
C HIS A 3 4.98 -0.13 -9.00
N GLY A 4 4.09 0.87 -8.98
CA GLY A 4 2.67 0.65 -8.81
C GLY A 4 1.98 1.87 -8.24
N TYR A 5 0.90 1.63 -7.52
CA TYR A 5 0.00 2.67 -7.04
C TYR A 5 -0.41 2.42 -5.60
N ALA A 6 -0.92 3.47 -4.96
CA ALA A 6 -1.48 3.38 -3.62
C ALA A 6 -2.97 3.68 -3.65
N THR A 7 -3.76 2.88 -2.93
CA THR A 7 -5.11 3.27 -2.54
C THR A 7 -5.06 3.84 -1.13
N VAL A 8 -5.92 4.82 -0.86
CA VAL A 8 -6.01 5.45 0.46
C VAL A 8 -7.46 5.42 0.91
N ARG A 9 -7.69 4.92 2.12
CA ARG A 9 -8.98 4.98 2.80
C ARG A 9 -8.79 5.69 4.14
N VAL A 10 -9.65 6.66 4.39
CA VAL A 10 -9.69 7.38 5.66
C VAL A 10 -11.04 7.13 6.32
N SER A 11 -11.01 6.88 7.62
CA SER A 11 -12.18 6.79 8.48
C SER A 11 -12.00 7.70 9.70
N PRO A 12 -13.04 7.90 10.54
CA PRO A 12 -12.90 8.67 11.77
C PRO A 12 -11.88 8.10 12.77
N THR A 13 -11.47 6.83 12.62
CA THR A 13 -10.61 6.13 13.59
C THR A 13 -9.26 5.72 13.03
N GLU A 14 -9.06 5.75 11.72
CA GLU A 14 -7.80 5.32 11.10
C GLU A 14 -7.61 5.85 9.68
N LEU A 15 -6.34 5.92 9.29
CA LEU A 15 -5.88 6.02 7.91
C LEU A 15 -5.30 4.68 7.49
N MET A 16 -5.74 4.18 6.34
CA MET A 16 -5.23 2.96 5.71
C MET A 16 -4.71 3.29 4.32
N THR A 17 -3.51 2.80 3.99
CA THR A 17 -3.00 2.78 2.62
C THR A 17 -2.68 1.36 2.19
N GLU A 18 -3.06 0.99 0.98
CA GLU A 18 -2.56 -0.22 0.35
C GLU A 18 -1.65 0.16 -0.81
N PHE A 19 -0.39 -0.23 -0.74
CA PHE A 19 0.50 -0.18 -1.89
C PHE A 19 0.36 -1.48 -2.69
N VAL A 20 -0.06 -1.35 -3.94
CA VAL A 20 -0.15 -2.44 -4.91
C VAL A 20 1.04 -2.32 -5.85
N CYS A 21 1.97 -3.27 -5.74
CA CYS A 21 3.08 -3.36 -6.67
C CYS A 21 2.65 -4.14 -7.91
N ILE A 22 3.00 -3.60 -9.07
CA ILE A 22 2.80 -4.22 -10.39
C ILE A 22 4.15 -4.23 -11.14
N PRO A 23 4.30 -5.03 -12.22
CA PRO A 23 5.48 -4.93 -13.07
C PRO A 23 5.63 -3.52 -13.63
N ARG A 24 6.86 -3.04 -13.78
CA ARG A 24 7.10 -1.77 -14.47
C ARG A 24 6.69 -1.94 -15.94
N PRO A 25 5.73 -1.17 -16.46
CA PRO A 25 5.34 -1.26 -17.85
C PRO A 25 6.49 -0.79 -18.74
N LEU A 26 6.81 -1.56 -19.78
CA LEU A 26 7.68 -1.12 -20.88
C LEU A 26 6.88 -0.39 -21.96
N GLU A 27 5.59 -0.74 -22.08
CA GLU A 27 4.61 -0.15 -22.97
C GLU A 27 3.38 0.29 -22.17
N ARG A 28 2.58 1.21 -22.70
CA ARG A 28 1.37 1.69 -22.03
C ARG A 28 0.43 0.52 -21.74
N ASN A 29 0.05 0.34 -20.48
CA ASN A 29 -0.98 -0.60 -20.07
C ASN A 29 -2.33 0.12 -19.92
N GLU A 30 -3.38 -0.40 -20.55
CA GLU A 30 -4.74 0.17 -20.48
C GLU A 30 -5.62 -0.48 -19.42
N SER A 31 -5.10 -1.50 -18.72
CA SER A 31 -5.80 -2.09 -17.57
C SER A 31 -6.09 -1.03 -16.52
N PRO A 32 -7.32 -0.98 -15.95
CA PRO A 32 -7.69 -0.03 -14.91
C PRO A 32 -6.76 -0.04 -13.69
N ASP A 33 -6.19 -1.20 -13.37
CA ASP A 33 -5.28 -1.43 -12.24
C ASP A 33 -3.80 -1.38 -12.66
N GLY A 34 -3.49 -0.96 -13.88
CA GLY A 34 -2.12 -0.78 -14.37
C GLY A 34 -1.35 -2.08 -14.66
N GLY A 35 -1.88 -3.26 -14.30
CA GLY A 35 -1.26 -4.56 -14.60
C GLY A 35 -1.51 -5.62 -13.53
N PRO A 36 -0.88 -6.80 -13.65
CA PRO A 36 -1.01 -7.87 -12.67
C PRO A 36 -0.36 -7.48 -11.34
N LEU A 37 -0.97 -7.87 -10.22
CA LEU A 37 -0.44 -7.67 -8.88
C LEU A 37 0.80 -8.57 -8.66
N VAL A 38 1.88 -7.97 -8.15
CA VAL A 38 3.10 -8.68 -7.69
C VAL A 38 3.05 -8.89 -6.19
N TYR A 39 2.74 -7.83 -5.44
CA TYR A 39 2.47 -7.90 -4.00
C TYR A 39 1.61 -6.71 -3.55
N ARG A 40 0.95 -6.88 -2.41
CA ARG A 40 0.19 -5.82 -1.73
C ARG A 40 0.63 -5.71 -0.28
N VAL A 41 0.99 -4.50 0.13
CA VAL A 41 1.28 -4.18 1.53
C VAL A 41 0.27 -3.16 2.01
N ARG A 42 -0.34 -3.42 3.17
CA ARG A 42 -1.21 -2.48 3.86
C ARG A 42 -0.47 -1.83 5.01
N HIS A 43 -0.59 -0.51 5.09
CA HIS A 43 -0.19 0.29 6.23
C HIS A 43 -1.42 0.87 6.88
N THR A 44 -1.58 0.63 8.17
CA THR A 44 -2.69 1.18 8.96
C THR A 44 -2.12 2.03 10.08
N VAL A 45 -2.64 3.25 10.21
CA VAL A 45 -2.33 4.17 11.31
C VAL A 45 -3.64 4.54 11.98
N PRO A 46 -3.91 4.07 13.21
CA PRO A 46 -5.06 4.52 14.00
C PRO A 46 -4.95 6.02 14.29
N LEU A 47 -6.08 6.72 14.42
CA LEU A 47 -6.11 8.11 14.87
C LEU A 47 -5.39 8.25 16.21
N TRP A 48 -4.47 9.21 16.29
CA TRP A 48 -3.70 9.50 17.50
C TRP A 48 -4.13 10.85 18.09
N ARG A 49 -3.98 11.01 19.42
CA ARG A 49 -4.29 12.28 20.09
C ARG A 49 -3.17 13.29 19.89
N ALA A 50 -3.46 14.56 20.15
CA ALA A 50 -2.44 15.60 20.18
C ALA A 50 -1.34 15.23 21.19
N GLY A 51 -0.08 15.26 20.73
CA GLY A 51 1.08 14.88 21.54
C GLY A 51 1.41 13.38 21.56
N GLU A 52 0.54 12.51 21.04
CA GLU A 52 0.88 11.10 20.83
C GLU A 52 1.56 10.91 19.47
N PRO A 53 2.58 10.03 19.36
CA PRO A 53 3.14 9.68 18.06
C PRO A 53 2.20 8.73 17.31
N PRO A 54 2.10 8.83 15.97
CA PRO A 54 1.40 7.84 15.18
C PRO A 54 2.07 6.47 15.31
N ARG A 55 1.27 5.41 15.40
CA ARG A 55 1.76 4.02 15.36
C ARG A 55 1.27 3.36 14.09
N MET A 56 2.21 2.95 13.24
CA MET A 56 1.92 2.28 11.99
C MET A 56 2.05 0.77 12.16
N VAL A 57 1.03 0.04 11.71
CA VAL A 57 1.09 -1.40 11.51
C VAL A 57 1.24 -1.66 10.02
N GLN A 58 2.22 -2.48 9.65
CA GLN A 58 2.44 -2.93 8.29
C GLN A 58 2.07 -4.41 8.17
N GLN A 59 1.33 -4.77 7.12
CA GLN A 59 0.93 -6.14 6.83
C GLN A 59 1.10 -6.44 5.34
N VAL A 60 1.73 -7.57 5.03
CA VAL A 60 1.68 -8.14 3.67
C VAL A 60 0.30 -8.78 3.49
N VAL A 61 -0.48 -8.27 2.55
CA VAL A 61 -1.83 -8.77 2.24
C VAL A 61 -1.78 -9.85 1.18
N GLU A 62 -0.89 -9.69 0.19
CA GLU A 62 -0.77 -10.60 -0.95
C GLU A 62 0.65 -10.58 -1.52
N GLY A 63 1.14 -11.72 -2.01
CA GLY A 63 2.46 -11.86 -2.60
C GLY A 63 3.62 -11.77 -1.59
N THR A 64 4.85 -11.76 -2.09
CA THR A 64 6.07 -11.68 -1.28
C THR A 64 6.91 -10.50 -1.73
N PRO A 65 7.01 -9.42 -0.92
CA PRO A 65 7.85 -8.29 -1.28
C PRO A 65 9.33 -8.69 -1.12
N PRO A 66 10.19 -8.33 -2.09
CA PRO A 66 11.60 -8.75 -2.07
C PRO A 66 12.43 -8.15 -0.92
N PHE A 67 11.91 -7.12 -0.24
CA PHE A 67 12.58 -6.42 0.85
C PHE A 67 11.67 -6.16 2.06
N ALA A 68 10.62 -6.95 2.26
CA ALA A 68 9.73 -6.75 3.41
C ALA A 68 10.19 -7.58 4.62
N LEU A 69 10.73 -6.88 5.62
CA LEU A 69 10.36 -6.91 7.05
C LEU A 69 11.04 -5.72 7.74
#